data_AF-A0AAV0D7J8-F1
#
_entry.id   AF-A0AAV0D7J8-F1
#
_cell.length_a   1.000
_cell.length_b   1.000
_cell.length_c   1.000
_cell.angle_alpha   90.00
_cell.angle_beta   90.00
_cell.angle_gamma   90.00
#
_symmetry.space_group_name_H-M   'P 1'
#
loop_
_entity.id
_entity.type
_entity.pdbx_description
1 polymer ?
#
loop_
_entity_poly.entity_id
_entity_poly.type
_entity_poly.pdbx_seq_one_letter_code
_entity_poly.pdbx_strand_id
1 'polypeptide(L)'
;MFAATCSVLEDVEENGNNYSTRGNAATELKKIKSFDFVFLLHLIKEIMGITDLLCQHIQKKCQDIVNAMHLVSSTKMLIQKLREGGWDNFLEIVKEFCTKHEIEVPNMKSPYAVKRKRHDQEGFDIERHYRVDMFYVAIDSQLLELNSRFGEQIMDLLTLSGALDPKDSYKSFNIDDICSLVDKYYPFDFIEKEKVSLRFQLQHYKLNVLNHPMLVNFSTMGELCQRLAETEMSKVYFLSLLIN
;
A
#
# COMPACT_ATOMS: atom_id res chain seq x y z
N MET A 1 -21.31 4.00 14.13
CA MET A 1 -20.80 5.38 14.28
C MET A 1 -21.69 6.39 13.57
N PHE A 2 -22.06 6.18 12.29
CA PHE A 2 -22.90 7.09 11.50
C PHE A 2 -24.17 7.59 12.21
N ALA A 3 -25.02 6.68 12.72
CA ALA A 3 -26.26 7.06 13.42
C ALA A 3 -25.99 7.91 14.67
N ALA A 4 -24.98 7.54 15.47
CA ALA A 4 -24.60 8.32 16.65
C ALA A 4 -24.10 9.72 16.27
N THR A 5 -23.32 9.86 15.20
CA THR A 5 -22.88 11.17 14.68
C THR A 5 -24.06 12.01 14.22
N CYS A 6 -25.05 11.41 13.53
CA CYS A 6 -26.27 12.13 13.15
C CYS A 6 -27.06 12.60 14.38
N SER A 7 -27.27 11.73 15.37
CA SER A 7 -28.00 12.09 16.60
C SER A 7 -27.31 13.22 17.38
N VAL A 8 -25.97 13.22 17.44
CA VAL A 8 -25.21 14.30 18.07
C VAL A 8 -25.38 15.62 17.30
N LEU A 9 -25.38 15.59 15.98
CA LEU A 9 -25.56 16.80 15.17
C LEU A 9 -27.00 17.33 15.23
N GLU A 10 -27.99 16.44 15.26
CA GLU A 10 -29.40 16.77 15.48
C GLU A 10 -29.60 17.46 16.84
N ASP A 11 -29.02 16.91 17.90
CA ASP A 11 -29.05 17.52 19.24
C ASP A 11 -28.39 18.91 19.25
N VAL A 12 -27.24 19.09 18.59
CA VAL A 12 -26.56 20.39 18.51
C VAL A 12 -27.32 21.39 17.63
N GLU A 13 -28.04 20.94 16.61
CA GLU A 13 -28.93 21.77 15.79
C GLU A 13 -30.13 22.29 16.59
N GLU A 14 -30.71 21.45 17.45
CA GLU A 14 -31.86 21.79 18.28
C GLU A 14 -31.47 22.62 19.52
N ASN A 15 -30.43 22.17 20.24
CA ASN A 15 -30.08 22.63 21.59
C ASN A 15 -28.78 23.46 21.64
N GLY A 16 -28.16 23.76 20.51
CA GLY A 16 -26.88 24.49 20.47
C GLY A 16 -26.92 25.88 21.12
N ASN A 17 -25.85 26.22 21.85
CA ASN A 17 -25.74 27.44 22.67
C ASN A 17 -25.89 28.78 21.92
N ASN A 18 -25.67 28.78 20.60
CA ASN A 18 -25.85 29.98 19.77
C ASN A 18 -26.30 29.62 18.35
N TYR A 19 -26.84 30.60 17.63
CA TYR A 19 -27.37 30.42 16.27
C TYR A 19 -26.31 29.92 15.28
N SER A 20 -25.06 30.35 15.42
CA SER A 20 -23.97 29.90 14.54
C SER A 20 -23.67 28.41 14.71
N THR A 21 -23.61 27.92 15.95
CA THR A 21 -23.39 26.50 16.26
C THR A 21 -24.51 25.64 15.71
N ARG A 22 -25.76 26.07 15.89
CA ARG A 22 -26.95 25.38 15.36
C ARG A 22 -26.96 25.33 13.83
N GLY A 23 -26.70 26.47 13.18
CA GLY A 23 -26.60 26.56 11.72
C GLY A 23 -25.45 25.73 11.14
N ASN A 24 -24.31 25.66 11.83
CA ASN A 24 -23.19 24.81 11.44
C ASN A 24 -23.56 23.32 11.56
N ALA A 25 -24.20 22.91 12.66
CA ALA A 25 -24.64 21.53 12.87
C ALA A 25 -25.64 21.09 11.79
N ALA A 26 -26.65 21.92 11.48
CA ALA A 26 -27.59 21.67 10.39
C ALA A 26 -26.87 21.50 9.03
N THR A 27 -25.88 22.33 8.76
CA THR A 27 -25.09 22.29 7.52
C THR A 27 -24.26 21.01 7.42
N GLU A 28 -23.57 20.63 8.49
CA GLU A 28 -22.76 19.40 8.53
C GLU A 28 -23.63 18.14 8.50
N LEU A 29 -24.78 18.14 9.19
CA LEU A 29 -25.76 17.05 9.14
C LEU A 29 -26.23 16.83 7.69
N LYS A 30 -26.54 17.90 6.96
CA LYS A 30 -26.91 17.82 5.55
C LYS A 30 -25.80 17.26 4.67
N LYS A 31 -24.53 17.61 4.94
CA LYS A 31 -23.39 17.04 4.20
C LYS A 31 -23.20 15.56 4.49
N ILE A 32 -23.26 15.15 5.76
CA ILE A 32 -23.08 13.75 6.18
C ILE A 32 -24.23 12.87 5.66
N LYS A 33 -25.45 13.40 5.61
CA LYS A 33 -26.62 12.75 4.99
C LYS A 33 -26.72 12.98 3.47
N SER A 34 -25.62 13.31 2.79
CA SER A 34 -25.59 13.37 1.33
C SER A 34 -25.09 12.06 0.73
N PHE A 35 -25.59 11.72 -0.46
CA PHE A 35 -25.09 10.57 -1.20
C PHE A 35 -23.59 10.69 -1.51
N ASP A 36 -23.10 11.88 -1.86
CA ASP A 36 -21.68 12.15 -2.12
C ASP A 36 -20.79 11.73 -0.94
N PHE A 37 -21.16 12.13 0.27
CA PHE A 37 -20.40 11.81 1.47
C PHE A 37 -20.41 10.30 1.75
N VAL A 38 -21.58 9.67 1.69
CA VAL A 38 -21.71 8.23 1.92
C VAL A 38 -20.93 7.43 0.88
N PHE A 39 -21.00 7.83 -0.39
CA PHE A 39 -20.27 7.22 -1.48
C PHE A 39 -18.76 7.28 -1.24
N LEU A 40 -18.22 8.48 -0.94
CA LEU A 40 -16.79 8.67 -0.66
C LEU A 40 -16.35 7.89 0.59
N LEU A 41 -17.17 7.88 1.63
CA LEU A 41 -16.89 7.13 2.86
C LEU A 41 -16.75 5.63 2.58
N HIS A 42 -17.67 5.05 1.80
CA HIS A 42 -17.60 3.64 1.42
C HIS A 42 -16.42 3.36 0.49
N LEU A 43 -16.13 4.26 -0.45
CA LEU A 43 -15.00 4.11 -1.36
C LEU A 43 -13.66 4.08 -0.61
N ILE A 44 -13.47 5.01 0.33
CA ILE A 44 -12.29 5.05 1.20
C ILE A 44 -12.23 3.77 2.04
N LYS A 45 -13.35 3.33 2.62
CA LYS A 45 -13.41 2.10 3.42
C LYS A 45 -12.98 0.87 2.62
N GLU A 46 -13.45 0.70 1.39
CA GLU A 46 -13.07 -0.43 0.53
C GLU A 46 -11.58 -0.40 0.17
N ILE A 47 -11.07 0.77 -0.27
CA ILE A 47 -9.65 0.95 -0.59
C ILE A 47 -8.76 0.70 0.64
N MET A 48 -9.15 1.24 1.80
CA MET A 48 -8.43 1.02 3.06
C MET A 48 -8.49 -0.45 3.46
N GLY A 49 -9.62 -1.13 3.30
CA GLY A 49 -9.75 -2.56 3.57
C GLY A 49 -8.80 -3.41 2.74
N ILE A 50 -8.62 -3.08 1.45
CA ILE A 50 -7.68 -3.78 0.57
C ILE A 50 -6.22 -3.49 0.95
N THR A 51 -5.91 -2.26 1.35
CA THR A 51 -4.53 -1.83 1.65
C THR A 51 -4.09 -2.11 3.10
N ASP A 52 -5.02 -2.38 4.02
CA ASP A 52 -4.78 -2.53 5.45
C ASP A 52 -3.70 -3.57 5.78
N LEU A 53 -3.79 -4.76 5.20
CA LEU A 53 -2.82 -5.83 5.46
C LEU A 53 -1.39 -5.43 5.05
N LEU A 54 -1.25 -4.76 3.90
CA LEU A 54 0.02 -4.25 3.42
C LEU A 54 0.54 -3.13 4.35
N CYS A 55 -0.32 -2.18 4.72
CA CYS A 55 0.03 -1.08 5.62
C CYS A 55 0.52 -1.60 6.97
N GLN A 56 -0.20 -2.53 7.58
CA GLN A 56 0.19 -3.15 8.85
C GLN A 56 1.52 -3.92 8.72
N HIS A 57 1.75 -4.59 7.60
CA HIS A 57 2.99 -5.34 7.39
C HIS A 57 4.21 -4.42 7.23
N ILE A 58 4.09 -3.37 6.40
CA ILE A 58 5.17 -2.40 6.18
C ILE A 58 5.41 -1.54 7.44
N GLN A 59 4.44 -1.38 8.33
CA GLN A 59 4.68 -0.63 9.57
C GLN A 59 5.45 -1.44 10.64
N LYS A 60 5.67 -2.75 10.45
CA LYS A 60 6.43 -3.58 11.40
C LYS A 60 7.93 -3.31 11.32
N LYS A 61 8.61 -3.37 12.47
CA LYS A 61 10.06 -3.09 12.62
C LYS A 61 10.97 -4.14 11.97
N CYS A 62 10.54 -5.41 11.94
CA CYS A 62 11.28 -6.51 11.31
C CYS A 62 10.46 -7.01 10.11
N GLN A 63 10.67 -6.39 8.95
CA GLN A 63 9.95 -6.77 7.75
C GLN A 63 10.60 -8.01 7.13
N ASP A 64 9.79 -9.00 6.81
CA ASP A 64 10.17 -10.01 5.82
C ASP A 64 9.90 -9.38 4.45
N ILE A 65 10.98 -8.95 3.79
CA ILE A 65 10.91 -8.16 2.55
C ILE A 65 10.22 -8.96 1.45
N VAL A 66 10.46 -10.28 1.37
CA VAL A 66 9.86 -11.15 0.36
C VAL A 66 8.35 -11.23 0.56
N ASN A 67 7.91 -11.47 1.80
CA ASN A 67 6.48 -11.46 2.14
C ASN A 67 5.83 -10.09 1.91
N ALA A 68 6.54 -9.00 2.19
CA ALA A 68 6.06 -7.65 1.88
C ALA A 68 5.85 -7.46 0.37
N MET A 69 6.76 -7.94 -0.48
CA MET A 69 6.61 -7.84 -1.94
C MET A 69 5.43 -8.66 -2.45
N HIS A 70 5.20 -9.86 -1.90
CA HIS A 70 3.99 -10.63 -2.21
C HIS A 70 2.71 -9.89 -1.82
N LEU A 71 2.70 -9.22 -0.66
CA LEU A 71 1.57 -8.38 -0.25
C LEU A 71 1.36 -7.23 -1.22
N VAL A 72 2.41 -6.52 -1.64
CA VAL A 72 2.32 -5.45 -2.65
C VAL A 72 1.66 -5.97 -3.94
N SER A 73 2.12 -7.11 -4.47
CA SER A 73 1.53 -7.70 -5.68
C SER A 73 0.06 -8.05 -5.49
N SER A 74 -0.29 -8.70 -4.38
CA SER A 74 -1.67 -9.07 -4.08
C SER A 74 -2.59 -7.85 -3.89
N THR A 75 -2.11 -6.80 -3.21
CA THR A 75 -2.83 -5.53 -3.04
C THR A 75 -3.09 -4.86 -4.39
N LYS A 76 -2.08 -4.77 -5.27
CA LYS A 76 -2.26 -4.25 -6.63
C LYS A 76 -3.32 -5.03 -7.41
N MET A 77 -3.29 -6.37 -7.34
CA MET A 77 -4.28 -7.22 -8.00
C MET A 77 -5.70 -7.00 -7.45
N LEU A 78 -5.85 -6.87 -6.13
CA LEU A 78 -7.15 -6.63 -5.51
C LEU A 78 -7.72 -5.26 -5.88
N ILE A 79 -6.89 -4.22 -5.91
CA ILE A 79 -7.32 -2.88 -6.36
C ILE A 79 -7.69 -2.91 -7.85
N GLN A 80 -6.93 -3.62 -8.69
CA GLN A 80 -7.28 -3.79 -10.11
C GLN A 80 -8.62 -4.52 -10.29
N LYS A 81 -8.88 -5.57 -9.52
CA LYS A 81 -10.17 -6.28 -9.53
C LYS A 81 -11.33 -5.38 -9.10
N LEU A 82 -11.13 -4.55 -8.07
CA LEU A 82 -12.11 -3.56 -7.64
C LEU A 82 -12.43 -2.58 -8.80
N ARG A 83 -11.40 -2.16 -9.54
CA ARG A 83 -11.54 -1.29 -10.72
C ARG A 83 -12.38 -1.92 -11.83
N GLU A 84 -12.04 -3.15 -12.22
CA GLU A 84 -12.57 -3.80 -13.43
C GLU A 84 -13.98 -4.37 -13.24
N GLY A 85 -14.29 -4.87 -12.04
CA GLY A 85 -15.56 -5.56 -11.77
C GLY A 85 -16.23 -5.18 -10.45
N GLY A 86 -15.67 -4.25 -9.67
CA GLY A 86 -16.18 -3.90 -8.35
C GLY A 86 -17.33 -2.89 -8.35
N TRP A 87 -17.59 -2.20 -9.46
CA TRP A 87 -18.53 -1.08 -9.53
C TRP A 87 -19.95 -1.46 -9.08
N ASP A 88 -20.55 -2.49 -9.67
CA ASP A 88 -21.96 -2.81 -9.45
C ASP A 88 -22.23 -3.21 -7.98
N ASN A 89 -21.38 -4.10 -7.44
CA ASN A 89 -21.44 -4.53 -6.04
C ASN A 89 -21.19 -3.36 -5.08
N PHE A 90 -20.20 -2.51 -5.37
CA PHE A 90 -19.93 -1.32 -4.56
C PHE A 90 -21.13 -0.37 -4.52
N LEU A 91 -21.74 -0.12 -5.68
CA LEU A 91 -22.89 0.77 -5.79
C LEU A 91 -24.11 0.21 -5.06
N GLU A 92 -24.33 -1.10 -5.10
CA GLU A 92 -25.40 -1.78 -4.36
C GLU A 92 -25.24 -1.59 -2.86
N ILE A 93 -24.04 -1.83 -2.31
CA ILE A 93 -23.74 -1.60 -0.89
C ILE A 93 -24.03 -0.15 -0.47
N VAL A 94 -23.62 0.83 -1.29
CA VAL A 94 -23.88 2.25 -1.02
C VAL A 94 -25.37 2.55 -1.03
N LYS A 95 -26.12 2.02 -2.01
CA LYS A 95 -27.58 2.22 -2.10
C LYS A 95 -28.30 1.61 -0.90
N GLU A 96 -27.95 0.39 -0.50
CA GLU A 96 -28.51 -0.26 0.68
C GLU A 96 -28.27 0.56 1.95
N PHE A 97 -27.06 1.08 2.12
CA PHE A 97 -26.74 1.97 3.24
C PHE A 97 -27.60 3.23 3.21
N CYS A 98 -27.72 3.88 2.05
CA CYS A 98 -28.53 5.08 1.91
C CYS A 98 -30.01 4.82 2.21
N THR A 99 -30.59 3.73 1.67
CA THR A 99 -31.98 3.34 1.96
C THR A 99 -32.20 3.08 3.44
N LYS A 100 -31.27 2.38 4.10
CA LYS A 100 -31.34 2.09 5.54
C LYS A 100 -31.32 3.35 6.42
N HIS A 101 -30.67 4.41 5.95
CA HIS A 101 -30.48 5.66 6.69
C HIS A 101 -31.32 6.82 6.14
N GLU A 102 -32.32 6.52 5.29
CA GLU A 102 -33.23 7.51 4.69
C GLU A 102 -32.50 8.63 3.92
N ILE A 103 -31.38 8.28 3.30
CA ILE A 103 -30.60 9.19 2.46
C ILE A 103 -31.08 9.07 1.02
N GLU A 104 -31.36 10.20 0.40
CA GLU A 104 -31.82 10.25 -0.99
C GLU A 104 -30.74 9.73 -1.94
N VAL A 105 -31.08 8.69 -2.71
CA VAL A 105 -30.23 8.15 -3.76
C VAL A 105 -30.57 8.87 -5.08
N PRO A 106 -29.59 9.48 -5.76
CA PRO A 106 -29.85 10.17 -7.01
C PRO A 106 -30.21 9.16 -8.11
N ASN A 107 -31.08 9.60 -9.04
CA ASN A 107 -31.39 8.79 -10.21
C ASN A 107 -30.17 8.76 -11.15
N MET A 108 -29.55 7.58 -11.23
CA MET A 108 -28.31 7.35 -12.01
C MET A 108 -28.43 7.72 -13.49
N LYS A 109 -29.63 7.67 -14.07
CA LYS A 109 -29.90 8.02 -15.47
C LYS A 109 -30.21 9.50 -15.70
N SER A 110 -30.30 10.30 -14.64
CA SER A 110 -30.55 11.74 -14.77
C SER A 110 -29.35 12.44 -15.38
N PRO A 111 -29.55 13.56 -16.10
CA PRO A 111 -28.44 14.41 -16.53
C PRO A 111 -27.66 14.94 -15.32
N TYR A 112 -26.33 14.86 -15.38
CA TYR A 112 -25.46 15.42 -14.37
C TYR A 112 -25.33 16.94 -14.57
N ALA A 113 -26.03 17.72 -13.74
CA ALA A 113 -26.04 19.18 -13.84
C ALA A 113 -24.84 19.80 -13.09
N VAL A 114 -23.68 19.91 -13.76
CA VAL A 114 -22.60 20.76 -13.24
C VAL A 114 -23.03 22.21 -13.34
N LYS A 115 -23.18 22.91 -12.21
CA LYS A 115 -23.52 24.36 -12.14
C LYS A 115 -22.47 25.30 -12.77
N ARG A 116 -21.51 24.78 -13.53
CA ARG A 116 -20.38 25.51 -14.15
C ARG A 116 -20.06 24.97 -15.54
N LYS A 117 -20.88 25.32 -16.53
CA LYS A 117 -20.51 25.75 -17.90
C LYS A 117 -21.67 25.47 -18.85
N ARG A 118 -22.26 26.54 -19.38
CA ARG A 118 -23.13 26.50 -20.56
C ARG A 118 -22.23 26.31 -21.77
N HIS A 119 -22.01 25.08 -22.22
CA HIS A 119 -21.70 24.73 -23.61
C HIS A 119 -21.64 23.20 -23.72
N ASP A 120 -22.58 22.63 -24.48
CA ASP A 120 -22.57 21.28 -25.09
C ASP A 120 -21.83 20.17 -24.34
N GLN A 121 -22.48 19.60 -23.33
CA GLN A 121 -22.16 18.24 -22.88
C GLN A 121 -23.43 17.40 -22.94
N GLU A 122 -23.79 16.98 -24.16
CA GLU A 122 -24.70 15.86 -24.37
C GLU A 122 -24.14 14.60 -23.67
N GLY A 123 -24.92 13.99 -22.78
CA GLY A 123 -24.69 12.60 -22.36
C GLY A 123 -23.78 12.34 -21.15
N PHE A 124 -23.66 13.26 -20.19
CA PHE A 124 -23.12 12.95 -18.86
C PHE A 124 -24.28 12.63 -17.90
N ASP A 125 -24.54 11.36 -17.65
CA ASP A 125 -25.48 10.96 -16.60
C ASP A 125 -24.80 10.92 -15.22
N ILE A 126 -25.61 10.86 -14.17
CA ILE A 126 -25.13 10.83 -12.80
C ILE A 126 -24.24 9.59 -12.56
N GLU A 127 -24.58 8.45 -13.15
CA GLU A 127 -23.78 7.22 -13.01
C GLU A 127 -22.35 7.42 -13.48
N ARG A 128 -22.17 8.01 -14.67
CA ARG A 128 -20.86 8.28 -15.24
C ARG A 128 -20.02 9.16 -14.32
N HIS A 129 -20.62 10.17 -13.69
CA HIS A 129 -19.91 11.00 -12.72
C HIS A 129 -19.36 10.18 -11.54
N TYR A 130 -20.22 9.41 -10.86
CA TYR A 130 -19.77 8.60 -9.73
C TYR A 130 -18.78 7.51 -10.13
N ARG A 131 -19.01 6.85 -11.27
CA ARG A 131 -18.19 5.74 -11.75
C ARG A 131 -16.84 6.20 -12.27
N VAL A 132 -16.82 7.20 -13.14
CA VAL A 132 -15.60 7.61 -13.84
C VAL A 132 -14.86 8.66 -13.02
N ASP A 133 -15.52 9.73 -12.60
CA ASP A 133 -14.85 10.88 -12.01
C ASP A 133 -14.49 10.68 -10.54
N MET A 134 -15.14 9.73 -9.85
CA MET A 134 -14.85 9.43 -8.45
C MET A 134 -14.30 8.02 -8.24
N PHE A 135 -15.05 6.98 -8.61
CA PHE A 135 -14.65 5.59 -8.33
C PHE A 135 -13.35 5.21 -9.06
N TYR A 136 -13.29 5.37 -10.38
CA TYR A 136 -12.07 5.08 -11.14
C TYR A 136 -10.92 6.02 -10.77
N VAL A 137 -11.16 7.33 -10.64
CA VAL A 137 -10.09 8.29 -10.28
C VAL A 137 -9.44 7.92 -8.94
N ALA A 138 -10.23 7.59 -7.91
CA ALA A 138 -9.68 7.21 -6.61
C ALA A 138 -8.87 5.92 -6.69
N ILE A 139 -9.39 4.90 -7.38
CA ILE A 139 -8.73 3.59 -7.53
C ILE A 139 -7.45 3.70 -8.36
N ASP A 140 -7.51 4.42 -9.48
CA ASP A 140 -6.38 4.63 -10.38
C ASP A 140 -5.27 5.42 -9.69
N SER A 141 -5.62 6.39 -8.83
CA SER A 141 -4.65 7.10 -7.99
C SER A 141 -3.91 6.14 -7.05
N GLN A 142 -4.59 5.15 -6.45
CA GLN A 142 -3.94 4.18 -5.56
C GLN A 142 -3.03 3.22 -6.33
N LEU A 143 -3.48 2.74 -7.50
CA LEU A 143 -2.66 1.91 -8.38
C LEU A 143 -1.42 2.66 -8.85
N LEU A 144 -1.57 3.93 -9.25
CA LEU A 144 -0.46 4.77 -9.68
C LEU A 144 0.57 4.93 -8.56
N GLU A 145 0.12 5.23 -7.34
CA GLU A 145 1.01 5.39 -6.19
C GLU A 145 1.76 4.09 -5.86
N LEU A 146 1.06 2.95 -5.83
CA LEU A 146 1.68 1.64 -5.60
C LEU A 146 2.66 1.25 -6.71
N ASN A 147 2.35 1.56 -7.97
CA ASN A 147 3.23 1.27 -9.09
C ASN A 147 4.44 2.19 -9.14
N SER A 148 4.29 3.45 -8.71
CA SER A 148 5.40 4.39 -8.58
C SER A 148 6.36 3.98 -7.47
N ARG A 149 5.84 3.65 -6.28
CA ARG A 149 6.66 3.26 -5.12
C ARG A 149 7.26 1.87 -5.22
N PHE A 150 6.51 0.92 -5.78
CA PHE A 150 6.91 -0.48 -5.91
C PHE A 150 6.85 -0.90 -7.38
N GLY A 151 7.58 -0.20 -8.23
CA GLY A 151 7.76 -0.59 -9.63
C GLY A 151 8.44 -1.96 -9.75
N GLU A 152 8.41 -2.56 -10.93
CA GLU A 152 8.99 -3.89 -11.17
C GLU A 152 10.46 -3.98 -10.76
N GLN A 153 11.26 -2.96 -11.08
CA GLN A 153 12.67 -2.90 -10.70
C GLN A 153 12.87 -2.83 -9.18
N ILE A 154 12.06 -2.04 -8.46
CA ILE A 154 12.15 -1.94 -7.00
C ILE A 154 11.73 -3.26 -6.35
N MET A 155 10.67 -3.90 -6.86
CA MET A 155 10.23 -5.20 -6.34
C MET A 155 11.26 -6.30 -6.60
N ASP A 156 11.88 -6.35 -7.79
CA ASP A 156 12.94 -7.32 -8.11
C ASP A 156 14.18 -7.07 -7.23
N LEU A 157 14.63 -5.82 -7.09
CA LEU A 157 15.71 -5.43 -6.17
C LEU A 157 15.44 -5.89 -4.73
N LEU A 158 14.27 -5.57 -4.19
CA LEU A 158 13.89 -5.91 -2.81
C LEU A 158 13.75 -7.42 -2.61
N THR A 159 13.21 -8.13 -3.60
CA THR A 159 13.06 -9.59 -3.55
C THR A 159 14.43 -10.27 -3.53
N LEU A 160 15.35 -9.87 -4.42
CA LEU A 160 16.72 -10.38 -4.44
C LEU A 160 17.49 -10.05 -3.17
N SER A 161 17.27 -8.84 -2.60
CA SER A 161 17.85 -8.44 -1.31
C SER A 161 17.40 -9.34 -0.15
N GLY A 162 16.25 -10.02 -0.28
CA GLY A 162 15.78 -11.03 0.67
C GLY A 162 16.75 -12.20 0.85
N ALA A 163 17.61 -12.49 -0.13
CA ALA A 163 18.64 -13.53 -0.03
C ALA A 163 19.75 -13.18 1.00
N LEU A 164 19.81 -11.92 1.44
CA LEU A 164 20.75 -11.48 2.48
C LEU A 164 20.12 -11.53 3.89
N ASP A 165 18.81 -11.79 4.04
CA ASP A 165 18.14 -11.76 5.35
C ASP A 165 18.70 -12.85 6.28
N PRO A 166 19.29 -12.48 7.45
CA PRO A 166 19.86 -13.45 8.37
C PRO A 166 18.84 -14.23 9.22
N LYS A 167 17.55 -13.89 9.15
CA LYS A 167 16.50 -14.57 9.90
C LYS A 167 16.43 -16.07 9.61
N ASP A 168 15.84 -16.80 10.57
CA ASP A 168 15.65 -18.26 10.49
C ASP A 168 16.94 -19.02 10.14
N SER A 169 18.08 -18.55 10.65
CA SER A 169 19.41 -19.08 10.32
C SER A 169 19.72 -19.01 8.83
N TYR A 170 19.48 -17.85 8.21
CA TYR A 170 19.75 -17.57 6.80
C TYR A 170 19.02 -18.51 5.83
N LYS A 171 17.79 -18.91 6.17
CA LYS A 171 16.99 -19.84 5.37
C LYS A 171 16.82 -19.38 3.92
N SER A 172 16.72 -18.07 3.70
CA SER A 172 16.54 -17.46 2.39
C SER A 172 17.84 -17.28 1.60
N PHE A 173 19.00 -17.64 2.16
CA PHE A 173 20.30 -17.40 1.53
C PHE A 173 20.46 -18.18 0.22
N ASN A 174 20.65 -17.41 -0.87
CA ASN A 174 20.85 -17.94 -2.20
C ASN A 174 21.97 -17.17 -2.92
N ILE A 175 23.00 -17.90 -3.33
CA ILE A 175 24.17 -17.35 -4.01
C ILE A 175 23.78 -16.76 -5.37
N ASP A 176 22.92 -17.45 -6.12
CA ASP A 176 22.55 -17.02 -7.47
C ASP A 176 21.68 -15.75 -7.43
N ASP A 177 20.81 -15.62 -6.42
CA ASP A 177 20.02 -14.39 -6.20
C ASP A 177 20.92 -13.21 -5.80
N ILE A 178 21.91 -13.44 -4.93
CA ILE A 178 22.89 -12.40 -4.55
C ILE A 178 23.76 -11.99 -5.74
N CYS A 179 24.25 -12.95 -6.55
CA CYS A 179 24.99 -12.62 -7.76
C CYS A 179 24.11 -11.82 -8.74
N SER A 180 22.84 -12.22 -8.91
CA SER A 180 21.88 -11.49 -9.75
C SER A 180 21.62 -10.07 -9.24
N LEU A 181 21.55 -9.88 -7.92
CA LEU A 181 21.43 -8.57 -7.28
C LEU A 181 22.60 -7.67 -7.67
N VAL A 182 23.84 -8.17 -7.54
CA VAL A 182 25.05 -7.44 -7.89
C VAL A 182 25.09 -7.09 -9.37
N ASP A 183 24.81 -8.06 -10.23
CA ASP A 183 24.89 -7.89 -11.68
C ASP A 183 23.87 -6.87 -12.21
N LYS A 184 22.66 -6.87 -11.66
CA LYS A 184 21.57 -5.99 -12.12
C LYS A 184 21.62 -4.59 -11.50
N TYR A 185 21.91 -4.50 -10.20
CA TYR A 185 21.69 -3.26 -9.43
C TYR A 185 22.96 -2.59 -8.91
N TYR A 186 24.08 -3.31 -8.86
CA TYR A 186 25.40 -2.78 -8.46
C TYR A 186 26.47 -3.00 -9.54
N PRO A 187 26.21 -2.75 -10.84
CA PRO A 187 27.12 -3.13 -11.92
C PRO A 187 28.44 -2.33 -11.93
N PHE A 188 28.47 -1.17 -11.27
CA PHE A 188 29.63 -0.28 -11.21
C PHE A 188 30.41 -0.38 -9.90
N ASP A 189 29.81 -0.98 -8.87
CA ASP A 189 30.46 -1.15 -7.56
C ASP A 189 31.41 -2.37 -7.54
N PHE A 190 31.31 -3.24 -8.54
CA PHE A 190 32.15 -4.44 -8.69
C PHE A 190 32.73 -4.53 -10.10
N ILE A 191 34.04 -4.73 -10.22
CA ILE A 191 34.64 -5.11 -11.50
C ILE A 191 34.36 -6.59 -11.81
N GLU A 192 34.42 -6.99 -13.09
CA GLU A 192 34.12 -8.37 -13.51
C GLU A 192 34.91 -9.45 -12.75
N LYS A 193 36.18 -9.17 -12.41
CA LYS A 193 36.99 -10.08 -11.59
C LYS A 193 36.44 -10.22 -10.16
N GLU A 194 35.93 -9.14 -9.58
CA GLU A 194 35.33 -9.16 -8.24
C GLU A 194 34.00 -9.89 -8.24
N LYS A 195 33.18 -9.76 -9.29
CA LYS A 195 31.92 -10.53 -9.45
C LYS A 195 32.17 -12.04 -9.52
N VAL A 196 33.18 -12.47 -10.28
CA VAL A 196 33.59 -13.88 -10.31
C VAL A 196 34.09 -14.33 -8.94
N SER A 197 34.91 -13.53 -8.27
CA SER A 197 35.41 -13.80 -6.92
C SER A 197 34.30 -13.88 -5.88
N LEU A 198 33.30 -12.99 -5.95
CA LEU A 198 32.16 -12.91 -5.05
C LEU A 198 31.44 -14.25 -4.94
N ARG A 199 31.23 -14.95 -6.06
CA ARG A 199 30.58 -16.26 -6.04
C ARG A 199 31.34 -17.29 -5.20
N PHE A 200 32.66 -17.33 -5.33
CA PHE A 200 33.50 -18.21 -4.52
C PHE A 200 33.50 -17.77 -3.05
N GLN A 201 33.54 -16.46 -2.78
CA GLN A 201 33.43 -15.95 -1.42
C GLN A 201 32.09 -16.31 -0.76
N LEU A 202 30.98 -16.25 -1.48
CA LEU A 202 29.66 -16.65 -0.99
C LEU A 202 29.59 -18.14 -0.68
N GLN A 203 30.29 -19.00 -1.43
CA GLN A 203 30.42 -20.43 -1.11
C GLN A 203 31.18 -20.64 0.20
N HIS A 204 32.29 -19.92 0.40
CA HIS A 204 33.03 -19.96 1.67
C HIS A 204 32.20 -19.39 2.82
N TYR A 205 31.47 -18.29 2.59
CA TYR A 205 30.56 -17.68 3.57
C TYR A 205 29.49 -18.68 4.02
N LYS A 206 28.89 -19.41 3.07
CA LYS A 206 27.90 -20.45 3.35
C LYS A 206 28.42 -21.52 4.31
N LEU A 207 29.69 -21.91 4.17
CA LEU A 207 30.29 -22.95 5.01
C LEU A 207 30.78 -22.40 6.36
N ASN A 208 31.40 -21.22 6.35
CA ASN A 208 32.14 -20.69 7.48
C ASN A 208 31.31 -19.79 8.40
N VAL A 209 30.39 -19.02 7.83
CA VAL A 209 29.61 -18.01 8.57
C VAL A 209 28.26 -18.57 9.00
N LEU A 210 27.54 -19.25 8.12
CA LEU A 210 26.22 -19.81 8.46
C LEU A 210 26.28 -20.89 9.54
N ASN A 211 27.42 -21.59 9.66
CA ASN A 211 27.65 -22.61 10.67
C ASN A 211 28.45 -22.09 11.88
N HIS A 212 28.76 -20.79 11.93
CA HIS A 212 29.57 -20.23 13.00
C HIS A 212 28.72 -20.03 14.27
N PRO A 213 29.11 -20.57 15.44
CA PRO A 213 28.30 -20.49 16.67
C PRO A 213 27.96 -19.06 17.12
N MET A 214 28.82 -18.09 16.79
CA MET A 214 28.60 -16.66 17.13
C MET A 214 27.79 -15.88 16.09
N LEU A 215 27.43 -16.48 14.95
CA LEU A 215 26.72 -15.83 13.85
C LEU A 215 25.34 -16.47 13.60
N VAL A 216 24.68 -16.91 14.67
CA VAL A 216 23.35 -17.55 14.61
C VAL A 216 22.30 -16.63 15.24
N ASN A 217 21.07 -16.68 14.72
CA ASN A 217 19.88 -16.01 15.26
C ASN A 217 19.89 -14.47 15.22
N PHE A 218 20.36 -13.85 14.13
CA PHE A 218 20.13 -12.42 13.95
C PHE A 218 18.72 -12.13 13.46
N SER A 219 18.12 -11.09 14.03
CA SER A 219 16.78 -10.64 13.68
C SER A 219 16.79 -9.55 12.60
N THR A 220 17.94 -8.89 12.41
CA THR A 220 18.12 -7.79 11.46
C THR A 220 19.47 -7.84 10.76
N MET A 221 19.54 -7.22 9.57
CA MET A 221 20.79 -7.02 8.84
C MET A 221 21.81 -6.17 9.63
N GLY A 222 21.34 -5.20 10.43
CA GLY A 222 22.22 -4.36 11.24
C GLY A 222 23.01 -5.16 12.27
N GLU A 223 22.36 -6.13 12.94
CA GLU A 223 23.01 -7.04 13.88
C GLU A 223 24.07 -7.91 13.18
N LEU A 224 23.74 -8.41 11.98
CA LEU A 224 24.69 -9.16 11.14
C LEU A 224 25.92 -8.31 10.81
N CYS A 225 25.74 -7.10 10.29
CA CYS A 225 26.83 -6.20 9.93
C CYS A 225 27.72 -5.88 11.12
N GLN A 226 27.14 -5.60 12.28
CA GLN A 226 27.89 -5.32 13.49
C GLN A 226 28.76 -6.51 13.89
N ARG A 227 28.21 -7.73 13.87
CA ARG A 227 28.97 -8.94 14.24
C ARG A 227 30.05 -9.30 13.22
N LEU A 228 29.79 -9.10 11.92
CA LEU A 228 30.82 -9.28 10.89
C LEU A 228 31.97 -8.27 11.04
N ALA A 229 31.70 -7.06 11.52
CA ALA A 229 32.72 -6.08 11.83
C ALA A 229 33.53 -6.47 13.09
N GLU A 230 32.86 -6.94 14.15
CA GLU A 230 33.50 -7.39 15.39
C GLU A 230 34.42 -8.60 15.19
N THR A 231 34.07 -9.53 14.28
CA THR A 231 34.87 -10.74 13.98
C THR A 231 35.94 -10.52 12.91
N GLU A 232 36.12 -9.29 12.43
CA GLU A 232 36.95 -8.92 11.28
C GLU A 232 36.61 -9.65 9.96
N MET A 233 35.51 -10.43 9.92
CA MET A 233 35.08 -11.18 8.74
C MET A 233 34.61 -10.26 7.61
N SER A 234 34.25 -9.01 7.91
CA SER A 234 33.98 -7.96 6.92
C SER A 234 35.19 -7.64 6.03
N LYS A 235 36.41 -7.97 6.46
CA LYS A 235 37.64 -7.81 5.63
C LYS A 235 37.83 -8.97 4.65
N VAL A 236 37.14 -10.09 4.85
CA VAL A 236 37.30 -11.34 4.08
C VAL A 236 36.18 -11.53 3.07
N TYR A 237 34.95 -11.13 3.43
CA TYR A 237 33.77 -11.28 2.58
C TYR A 237 33.28 -9.91 2.11
N PHE A 238 33.14 -9.72 0.79
CA PHE A 238 32.60 -8.49 0.20
C PHE A 238 31.13 -8.20 0.54
N LEU A 239 30.46 -9.05 1.31
CA LEU A 239 29.07 -8.88 1.76
C LEU A 239 28.83 -7.55 2.49
N SER A 240 29.84 -7.00 3.18
CA SER A 240 29.72 -5.67 3.80
C SER A 240 29.60 -4.51 2.81
N LEU A 241 29.95 -4.71 1.53
CA LEU A 241 29.78 -3.71 0.47
C LEU A 241 28.34 -3.70 -0.10
N LEU A 242 27.58 -4.77 0.09
CA LEU A 242 26.19 -4.89 -0.40
C LEU A 242 25.15 -4.30 0.57
N ILE A 243 25.60 -3.84 1.74
CA ILE A 243 24.74 -3.40 2.84
C ILE A 243 24.98 -1.92 3.22
N ASN A 244 25.98 -1.26 2.62
CA ASN A 244 26.20 0.18 2.73
C ASN A 244 25.46 0.95 1.63
#